data_AF-W7T3N8-F1
#
_entry.id   AF-W7T3N8-F1
#
_cell.length_a   1.000
_cell.length_b   1.000
_cell.length_c   1.000
_cell.angle_alpha   90.00
_cell.angle_beta   90.00
_cell.angle_gamma   90.00
#
_symmetry.space_group_name_H-M   'P 1'
#
loop_
_entity.id
_entity.type
_entity.pdbx_description
1 polymer ?
#
loop_
_entity_poly.entity_id
_entity_poly.type
_entity_poly.pdbx_seq_one_letter_code
_entity_poly.pdbx_strand_id
1 'polypeptide(L)'
;MTIFNLVYLGCGVLGVLVLVYKIPDLRRRWGSPLLWSLCAVILTSATGMLLAAPANITVLRDITGVTNIAAPVVYALQVAYSASALRLSA
;
A
#
# COMPACT_ATOMS: atom_id res chain seq x y z
N MET A 1 -7.58 -3.29 20.95
CA MET A 1 -8.06 -3.17 19.55
C MET A 1 -7.74 -1.80 18.93
N THR A 2 -7.74 -0.72 19.70
CA THR A 2 -7.45 0.65 19.22
C THR A 2 -5.98 0.88 18.81
N ILE A 3 -5.02 0.33 19.56
CA ILE A 3 -3.58 0.46 19.27
C ILE A 3 -3.21 -0.11 17.90
N PHE A 4 -3.66 -1.33 17.56
CA PHE A 4 -3.40 -1.93 16.25
C PHE A 4 -3.98 -1.09 15.11
N ASN A 5 -5.20 -0.55 15.25
CA ASN A 5 -5.78 0.35 14.27
C ASN A 5 -4.95 1.62 14.08
N LEU A 6 -4.47 2.23 15.17
CA LEU A 6 -3.64 3.44 15.11
C LEU A 6 -2.30 3.18 14.42
N VAL A 7 -1.67 2.03 14.68
CA VAL A 7 -0.41 1.66 14.03
C VAL A 7 -0.61 1.43 12.53
N TYR A 8 -1.63 0.66 12.15
CA TYR A 8 -1.91 0.37 10.74
C TYR A 8 -2.30 1.62 9.94
N LEU A 9 -3.18 2.46 10.51
CA LEU A 9 -3.56 3.74 9.89
C LEU A 9 -2.38 4.72 9.85
N GLY A 10 -1.58 4.79 10.92
CA GLY A 10 -0.38 5.63 10.97
C GLY A 10 0.63 5.27 9.90
N CYS A 11 0.99 3.98 9.78
CA CYS A 11 1.89 3.50 8.73
C CYS A 11 1.32 3.73 7.31
N GLY A 12 0.02 3.51 7.12
CA GLY A 12 -0.66 3.78 5.85
C GLY A 12 -0.60 5.25 5.45
N VAL A 13 -0.93 6.16 6.38
CA VAL A 13 -0.89 7.62 6.15
C VAL A 13 0.53 8.09 5.87
N LEU A 14 1.53 7.61 6.63
CA LEU A 14 2.93 7.94 6.36
C LEU A 14 3.36 7.46 4.96
N GLY A 15 2.96 6.25 4.54
CA GLY A 15 3.24 5.75 3.20
C GLY A 15 2.63 6.62 2.10
N VAL A 16 1.38 7.06 2.27
CA VAL A 16 0.72 8.00 1.34
C VAL A 16 1.43 9.36 1.31
N LEU A 17 1.85 9.89 2.45
CA LEU A 17 2.58 11.15 2.52
C LEU A 17 3.92 11.08 1.79
N VAL A 18 4.66 9.98 1.94
CA VAL A 18 5.91 9.75 1.20
C VAL A 18 5.62 9.65 -0.31
N LEU A 19 4.52 9.01 -0.71
CA LEU A 19 4.12 8.95 -2.11
C LEU A 19 3.85 10.35 -2.66
N VAL A 20 3.05 11.16 -1.95
CA VAL A 20 2.72 12.55 -2.33
C VAL A 20 3.97 13.40 -2.42
N TYR A 21 4.90 13.26 -1.48
CA TYR A 21 6.19 13.94 -1.51
C TYR A 21 7.02 13.56 -2.76
N LYS A 22 6.89 12.32 -3.25
CA LYS A 22 7.65 11.81 -4.40
C LYS A 22 6.97 12.05 -5.75
N ILE A 23 5.70 12.48 -5.78
CA ILE A 23 4.98 12.90 -7.00
C ILE A 23 5.74 13.97 -7.81
N PRO A 24 6.29 15.07 -7.22
CA PRO A 24 7.03 16.07 -7.99
C PRO A 24 8.32 15.50 -8.63
N ASP A 25 9.02 14.60 -7.96
CA ASP A 25 10.21 13.94 -8.54
C ASP A 25 9.84 12.94 -9.62
N LEU A 26 8.76 12.18 -9.43
CA LEU A 26 8.18 11.35 -10.48
C LEU A 26 7.77 12.22 -11.69
N ARG A 27 7.21 13.40 -11.42
CA ARG A 27 6.85 14.39 -12.44
C ARG A 27 8.03 14.96 -13.21
N ARG A 28 9.19 15.08 -12.58
CA ARG A 28 10.43 15.55 -13.21
C ARG A 28 11.16 14.44 -13.98
N ARG A 29 10.98 13.17 -13.60
CA ARG A 29 11.71 12.02 -14.16
C ARG A 29 10.78 10.87 -14.58
N TRP A 30 9.78 11.19 -15.41
CA TRP A 30 8.80 10.20 -15.93
C TRP A 30 9.45 9.03 -16.67
N GLY A 31 10.60 9.25 -17.31
CA GLY A 31 11.32 8.22 -18.06
C GLY A 31 12.13 7.24 -17.23
N SER A 32 12.18 7.38 -15.90
CA SER A 32 12.96 6.49 -15.05
C SER A 32 12.12 5.32 -14.52
N PRO A 33 12.34 4.08 -15.00
CA PRO A 33 11.57 2.91 -14.55
C PRO A 33 11.78 2.61 -13.05
N LEU A 34 12.91 3.05 -12.48
CA LEU A 34 13.27 2.84 -11.08
C LEU A 34 12.41 3.69 -10.11
N LEU A 35 12.05 4.92 -10.49
CA LEU A 35 11.12 5.75 -9.71
C LEU A 35 9.70 5.19 -9.75
N TRP A 36 9.27 4.64 -10.88
CA TRP A 36 7.97 3.97 -11.01
C TRP A 36 7.89 2.73 -10.12
N SER A 37 8.91 1.86 -10.13
CA SER A 37 8.98 0.72 -9.22
C SER A 37 8.93 1.17 -7.76
N LEU A 38 9.66 2.21 -7.39
CA LEU A 38 9.68 2.72 -6.02
C LEU A 38 8.32 3.29 -5.59
N CYS A 39 7.65 4.07 -6.45
CA CYS A 39 6.30 4.55 -6.19
C CYS A 39 5.29 3.39 -6.08
N ALA A 40 5.41 2.36 -6.92
CA ALA A 40 4.56 1.17 -6.84
C ALA A 40 4.75 0.42 -5.52
N VAL A 41 6.00 0.24 -5.06
CA VAL A 41 6.34 -0.36 -3.75
C VAL A 41 5.65 0.40 -2.61
N ILE A 42 5.77 1.73 -2.59
CA ILE A 42 5.20 2.57 -1.53
C ILE A 42 3.67 2.54 -1.55
N LEU A 43 3.07 2.68 -2.74
CA LEU A 43 1.61 2.66 -2.89
C LEU A 43 1.03 1.33 -2.38
N THR A 44 1.67 0.24 -2.78
CA THR A 44 1.24 -1.12 -2.48
C THR A 44 1.34 -1.43 -0.99
N SER A 45 2.45 -1.02 -0.34
CA SER A 45 2.66 -1.17 1.09
C SER A 45 1.70 -0.30 1.92
N ALA A 46 1.52 0.96 1.54
CA ALA A 46 0.58 1.87 2.21
C ALA A 46 -0.86 1.37 2.12
N THR A 47 -1.28 0.92 0.93
CA THR A 47 -2.61 0.37 0.69
C THR A 47 -2.82 -0.92 1.49
N GLY A 48 -1.82 -1.81 1.53
CA GLY A 48 -1.88 -3.04 2.34
C GLY A 48 -2.05 -2.74 3.84
N MET A 49 -1.35 -1.74 4.36
CA MET A 49 -1.48 -1.32 5.76
C MET A 49 -2.87 -0.72 6.07
N LEU A 50 -3.43 0.07 5.16
CA LEU A 50 -4.78 0.64 5.33
C LEU A 50 -5.87 -0.45 5.29
N LEU A 51 -5.71 -1.47 4.44
CA LEU A 51 -6.66 -2.59 4.33
C LEU A 51 -6.53 -3.61 5.48
N ALA A 52 -5.35 -3.75 6.06
CA ALA A 52 -5.10 -4.66 7.20
C ALA A 52 -5.62 -4.12 8.54
N ALA A 53 -6.06 -2.86 8.60
CA ALA A 53 -6.64 -2.26 9.80
C ALA A 53 -7.95 -2.98 10.19
N PRO A 54 -8.13 -3.45 11.44
CA PRO A 54 -9.33 -4.20 11.87
C PRO A 54 -10.65 -3.48 11.61
N ALA A 55 -10.65 -2.14 11.66
CA ALA A 55 -11.81 -1.33 11.31
C ALA A 55 -12.18 -1.47 9.83
N ASN A 56 -11.19 -1.37 8.94
CA ASN A 56 -11.41 -1.45 7.49
C ASN A 56 -11.75 -2.87 7.04
N ILE A 57 -11.21 -3.90 7.69
CA ILE A 57 -11.60 -5.31 7.42
C ILE A 57 -13.10 -5.50 7.69
N THR A 58 -13.64 -4.87 8.74
CA THR A 58 -15.06 -4.97 9.09
C THR A 58 -15.93 -4.17 8.11
N VAL A 59 -15.51 -2.97 7.72
CA VAL A 59 -16.19 -2.18 6.70
C VAL A 59 -16.20 -2.88 5.34
N LEU A 60 -15.08 -3.48 4.91
CA LEU A 60 -15.01 -4.24 3.66
C LEU A 60 -15.89 -5.47 3.68
N ARG A 61 -15.94 -6.17 4.81
CA ARG A 61 -16.86 -7.30 5.02
C ARG A 61 -18.31 -6.86 4.87
N ASP A 62 -18.68 -5.74 5.47
CA ASP A 62 -20.07 -5.24 5.43
C ASP A 62 -20.47 -4.74 4.03
N ILE A 63 -19.54 -4.11 3.31
CA ILE A 63 -19.79 -3.63 1.94
C ILE A 63 -19.83 -4.78 0.93
N THR A 64 -18.92 -5.76 1.04
CA THR A 64 -18.80 -6.85 0.05
C THR A 64 -19.64 -8.07 0.38
N GLY A 65 -20.10 -8.21 1.63
CA GLY A 65 -20.76 -9.41 2.15
C GLY A 65 -19.81 -10.61 2.30
N VAL A 66 -18.53 -10.49 1.90
CA VAL A 66 -17.55 -11.58 1.93
C VAL A 66 -16.62 -11.41 3.12
N THR A 67 -16.70 -12.36 4.05
CA THR A 67 -15.79 -12.46 5.19
C THR A 67 -14.35 -12.60 4.68
N ASN A 68 -13.50 -11.61 5.03
CA ASN A 68 -12.05 -11.64 4.81
C ASN A 68 -11.57 -11.39 3.36
N ILE A 69 -12.31 -10.62 2.56
CA ILE A 69 -11.83 -10.18 1.23
C ILE A 69 -10.55 -9.33 1.29
N ALA A 70 -10.23 -8.76 2.46
CA ALA A 70 -8.98 -8.03 2.69
C ALA A 70 -7.74 -8.94 2.53
N ALA A 71 -7.82 -10.22 2.91
CA ALA A 71 -6.69 -11.14 2.79
C ALA A 71 -6.19 -11.31 1.34
N PRO A 72 -7.00 -11.72 0.35
CA PRO A 72 -6.53 -11.88 -1.02
C PRO A 72 -6.02 -10.57 -1.63
N VAL A 73 -6.62 -9.42 -1.28
CA VAL A 73 -6.16 -8.10 -1.75
C VAL A 73 -4.78 -7.76 -1.18
N VAL A 74 -4.55 -7.97 0.11
CA VAL A 74 -3.24 -7.74 0.75
C VAL A 74 -2.18 -8.68 0.18
N TYR A 75 -2.53 -9.93 -0.14
CA TYR A 75 -1.62 -10.86 -0.79
C TYR A 75 -1.25 -10.42 -2.21
N ALA A 76 -2.23 -10.01 -3.02
CA ALA A 76 -1.97 -9.50 -4.37
C ALA A 76 -1.06 -8.26 -4.33
N LEU A 77 -1.27 -7.38 -3.36
CA LEU A 77 -0.39 -6.26 -3.08
C LEU A 77 1.03 -6.75 -2.72
N GLN A 78 1.22 -7.71 -1.82
CA GLN A 78 2.58 -8.19 -1.52
C GLN A 78 3.31 -8.85 -2.70
N VAL A 79 2.59 -9.49 -3.61
CA VAL A 79 3.19 -10.00 -4.86
C VAL A 79 3.67 -8.84 -5.73
N ALA A 80 2.85 -7.80 -5.91
CA ALA A 80 3.23 -6.60 -6.64
C ALA A 80 4.40 -5.84 -5.98
N TYR A 81 4.44 -5.80 -4.64
CA TYR A 81 5.56 -5.25 -3.87
C TYR A 81 6.85 -6.01 -4.18
N SER A 82 6.82 -7.35 -4.11
CA SER A 82 8.00 -8.19 -4.34
C SER A 82 8.51 -8.05 -5.78
N ALA A 83 7.61 -8.01 -6.78
CA ALA A 83 7.97 -7.79 -8.18
C ALA A 83 8.60 -6.40 -8.41
N SER A 84 8.08 -5.37 -7.76
CA SER A 84 8.59 -4.01 -7.86
C SER A 84 9.93 -3.84 -7.12
N ALA A 85 10.09 -4.51 -5.98
CA ALA A 85 11.34 -4.55 -5.22
C ALA A 85 12.44 -5.28 -5.99
N LEU A 86 12.12 -6.40 -6.65
CA LEU A 86 13.05 -7.11 -7.54
C LEU A 86 13.55 -6.22 -8.68
N ARG A 87 12.69 -5.41 -9.31
CA ARG A 87 13.11 -4.44 -10.33
C ARG A 87 13.91 -3.26 -9.77
N LEU A 88 13.79 -2.97 -8.48
CA LEU A 88 14.57 -1.91 -7.83
C LEU A 88 15.98 -2.39 -7.48
N SER A 89 16.13 -3.68 -7.18
CA SER A 89 17.42 -4.31 -6.82
C SER A 89 18.21 -4.89 -7.99
N ALA A 90 17.61 -4.95 -9.19
CA ALA A 90 18.23 -5.44 -10.42
C ALA A 90 18.79 -4.28 -11.26
#